data_AF-A0A0P9DWB9-F1
#
_entry.id   AF-A0A0P9DWB9-F1
#
_cell.length_a   1.000
_cell.length_b   1.000
_cell.length_c   1.000
_cell.angle_alpha   90.00
_cell.angle_beta   90.00
_cell.angle_gamma   90.00
#
_symmetry.space_group_name_H-M   'P 1'
#
loop_
_entity.id
_entity.type
_entity.pdbx_description
1 polymer ?
#
loop_
_entity_poly.entity_id
_entity_poly.type
_entity_poly.pdbx_seq_one_letter_code
_entity_poly.pdbx_strand_id
1 'polypeptide(L)'
;MERLRAEKILVIPLASILENVYPVYRMFSREYVAPEKGLEKLQSLAHFYLAILFEERIGIYNLTLGDTILALRIANEDKNLFIDEKGSLKLFDALIAAAWTRTRFPLYTVDEGLRKFGERHGLECREIEKEVSAHFS
;
A
#
# COMPACT_ATOMS: atom_id res chain seq x y z
N MET A 1 18.46 33.45 3.92
CA MET A 1 17.03 33.15 3.68
C MET A 1 16.90 31.70 3.21
N GLU A 2 17.39 30.75 3.99
CA GLU A 2 17.29 29.31 3.68
C GLU A 2 16.83 28.60 4.95
N ARG A 3 15.58 28.85 5.33
CA ARG A 3 14.92 28.15 6.43
C ARG A 3 13.97 27.15 5.79
N LEU A 4 14.42 25.91 5.71
CA LEU A 4 13.61 24.68 5.73
C LEU A 4 12.22 24.83 5.11
N ARG A 5 12.12 24.72 3.77
CA ARG A 5 10.93 24.06 3.24
C ARG A 5 11.10 22.60 3.63
N ALA A 6 10.37 22.15 4.64
CA ALA A 6 10.23 20.73 4.90
C ALA A 6 9.61 20.11 3.64
N GLU A 7 10.44 19.55 2.76
CA GLU A 7 9.97 18.78 1.62
C GLU A 7 9.25 17.56 2.20
N LYS A 8 7.92 17.58 2.15
CA LYS A 8 7.11 16.45 2.59
C LYS A 8 7.34 15.34 1.56
N ILE A 9 8.16 14.36 1.94
CA ILE A 9 8.39 13.14 1.16
C ILE A 9 7.21 12.21 1.42
N LEU A 10 6.55 11.75 0.35
CA LEU A 10 5.58 10.67 0.42
C LEU A 10 6.34 9.34 0.52
N VAL A 11 6.07 8.55 1.55
CA VAL A 11 6.70 7.22 1.70
C VAL A 11 5.70 6.12 1.37
N ILE A 12 6.03 5.30 0.39
CA ILE A 12 5.19 4.18 -0.07
C ILE A 12 5.84 2.87 0.39
N PRO A 13 5.17 2.06 1.23
CA PRO A 13 5.62 0.71 1.51
C PRO A 13 5.67 -0.13 0.24
N LEU A 14 6.77 -0.88 0.05
CA LEU A 14 6.88 -1.81 -1.09
C LEU A 14 5.70 -2.80 -1.15
N ALA A 15 5.11 -3.16 -0.01
CA ALA A 15 3.89 -3.96 0.07
C ALA A 15 2.76 -3.39 -0.80
N SER A 16 2.49 -2.07 -0.72
CA SER A 16 1.44 -1.40 -1.48
C SER A 16 1.68 -1.43 -2.98
N ILE A 17 2.94 -1.46 -3.41
CA ILE A 17 3.30 -1.63 -4.83
C ILE A 17 3.03 -3.07 -5.26
N LEU A 18 3.52 -4.05 -4.50
CA LEU A 18 3.41 -5.47 -4.85
C LEU A 18 1.97 -5.98 -4.84
N GLU A 19 1.13 -5.45 -3.95
CA GLU A 19 -0.28 -5.82 -3.83
C GLU A 19 -1.05 -5.65 -5.15
N ASN A 20 -0.70 -4.65 -5.94
CA ASN A 20 -1.39 -4.31 -7.19
C ASN A 20 -1.08 -5.26 -8.35
N VAL A 21 0.03 -6.00 -8.30
CA VAL A 21 0.54 -6.78 -9.44
C VAL A 21 -0.47 -7.86 -9.86
N TYR A 22 -0.93 -8.68 -8.91
CA TYR A 22 -1.82 -9.80 -9.23
C TYR A 22 -3.24 -9.35 -9.64
N PRO A 23 -3.90 -8.41 -8.92
CA PRO A 23 -5.19 -7.87 -9.33
C PRO A 23 -5.17 -7.25 -10.74
N VAL A 24 -4.14 -6.44 -11.05
CA VAL A 24 -3.99 -5.84 -12.39
C VAL A 24 -3.84 -6.94 -13.44
N TYR A 25 -2.95 -7.92 -13.21
CA TYR A 25 -2.79 -9.01 -14.16
C TYR A 25 -4.09 -9.78 -14.40
N ARG A 26 -4.76 -10.20 -13.32
CA ARG A 26 -6.02 -10.97 -13.38
C ARG A 26 -7.12 -10.21 -14.11
N MET A 27 -7.28 -8.92 -13.83
CA MET A 27 -8.31 -8.08 -14.44
C MET A 27 -8.09 -7.93 -15.95
N PHE A 28 -6.88 -7.56 -16.38
CA PHE A 28 -6.59 -7.31 -17.78
C PHE A 28 -6.40 -8.58 -18.61
N SER A 29 -6.02 -9.69 -17.97
CA SER A 29 -6.02 -11.02 -18.60
C SER A 29 -7.40 -11.65 -18.70
N ARG A 30 -8.48 -10.97 -18.27
CA ARG A 30 -9.85 -11.52 -18.24
C ARG A 30 -9.91 -12.85 -17.50
N GLU A 31 -9.47 -12.88 -16.25
CA GLU A 31 -9.41 -14.13 -15.46
C GLU A 31 -8.52 -15.18 -16.17
N TYR A 32 -7.33 -14.76 -16.62
CA TYR A 32 -6.30 -15.61 -17.23
C TYR A 32 -6.61 -16.15 -18.63
N VAL A 33 -7.72 -15.75 -19.26
CA VAL A 33 -8.10 -16.16 -20.62
C VAL A 33 -7.25 -15.50 -21.71
N ALA A 34 -6.77 -14.28 -21.48
CA ALA A 34 -5.98 -13.46 -22.41
C ALA A 34 -4.67 -13.00 -21.73
N PRO A 35 -3.74 -13.92 -21.42
CA PRO A 35 -2.54 -13.62 -20.62
C PRO A 35 -1.68 -12.50 -21.19
N GLU A 36 -1.59 -12.38 -22.52
CA GLU A 36 -0.85 -11.33 -23.22
C GLU A 36 -1.32 -9.92 -22.84
N LYS A 37 -2.64 -9.71 -22.70
CA LYS A 37 -3.20 -8.41 -22.28
C LYS A 37 -2.89 -8.09 -20.82
N GLY A 38 -2.85 -9.13 -19.97
CA GLY A 38 -2.39 -9.01 -18.60
C GLY A 38 -0.93 -8.57 -18.53
N LEU A 39 -0.05 -9.21 -19.31
CA LEU A 39 1.38 -8.90 -19.38
C LEU A 39 1.64 -7.50 -19.94
N GLU A 40 0.94 -7.09 -20.99
CA GLU A 40 1.03 -5.73 -21.55
C GLU A 40 0.70 -4.68 -20.49
N LYS A 41 -0.33 -4.93 -19.67
CA LYS A 41 -0.67 -4.03 -18.58
C LYS A 41 0.36 -4.04 -17.45
N LEU A 42 0.92 -5.20 -17.10
CA LEU A 42 2.02 -5.28 -16.13
C LEU A 42 3.25 -4.51 -16.62
N GLN A 43 3.55 -4.52 -17.91
CA GLN A 43 4.62 -3.69 -18.48
C GLN A 43 4.33 -2.19 -18.31
N SER A 44 3.09 -1.76 -18.58
CA SER A 44 2.66 -0.38 -18.31
C SER A 44 2.80 -0.01 -16.82
N LEU A 45 2.44 -0.93 -15.92
CA LEU A 45 2.58 -0.76 -14.48
C LEU A 45 4.05 -0.66 -14.05
N ALA A 46 4.94 -1.46 -14.65
CA ALA A 46 6.38 -1.39 -14.39
C ALA A 46 6.97 -0.03 -14.81
N HIS A 47 6.56 0.54 -15.95
CA HIS A 47 6.96 1.88 -16.35
C HIS A 47 6.49 2.95 -15.35
N PHE A 48 5.27 2.81 -14.84
CA PHE A 48 4.76 3.71 -13.80
C PHE A 48 5.57 3.63 -12.50
N TYR A 49 5.91 2.42 -12.03
CA TYR A 49 6.77 2.26 -10.86
C TYR A 49 8.19 2.77 -11.10
N LEU A 50 8.73 2.62 -12.30
CA LEU A 50 10.01 3.22 -12.66
C LEU A 50 9.96 4.76 -12.57
N ALA A 51 8.88 5.38 -13.03
CA ALA A 51 8.70 6.83 -12.89
C ALA A 51 8.62 7.25 -11.42
N ILE A 52 7.94 6.48 -10.56
CA ILE A 52 7.92 6.73 -9.11
C ILE A 52 9.32 6.70 -8.50
N LEU A 53 10.17 5.75 -8.90
CA LEU A 53 11.54 5.63 -8.38
C LEU A 53 12.43 6.84 -8.71
N PHE A 54 12.09 7.62 -9.73
CA PHE A 54 12.82 8.84 -10.11
C PHE A 54 12.20 10.14 -9.57
N GLU A 55 11.05 10.08 -8.91
CA GLU A 55 10.45 11.27 -8.27
C GLU A 55 11.10 11.52 -6.91
N GLU A 56 11.83 12.65 -6.80
CA GLU A 56 12.62 13.01 -5.61
C GLU A 56 11.76 13.16 -4.33
N ARG A 57 10.47 13.41 -4.48
CA ARG A 57 9.52 13.56 -3.35
C ARG A 57 8.82 12.25 -2.97
N ILE A 58 9.17 11.12 -3.59
CA ILE A 58 8.64 9.81 -3.23
C ILE A 58 9.77 8.90 -2.74
N GLY A 59 9.63 8.40 -1.51
CA GLY A 59 10.48 7.37 -0.94
C GLY A 59 9.79 6.01 -0.97
N ILE A 60 10.54 4.95 -1.30
CA ILE A 60 10.06 3.57 -1.14
C ILE A 60 10.57 3.01 0.18
N TYR A 61 9.65 2.60 1.05
CA TYR A 61 10.01 1.84 2.24
C TYR A 61 10.19 0.37 1.86
N ASN A 62 11.46 -0.05 1.81
CA ASN A 62 11.83 -1.44 1.56
C ASN A 62 11.50 -2.31 2.77
N LEU A 63 10.82 -3.42 2.52
CA LEU A 63 10.48 -4.40 3.55
C LEU A 63 11.71 -5.24 3.90
N THR A 64 11.90 -5.48 5.19
CA THR A 64 12.88 -6.38 5.77
C THR A 64 12.22 -7.67 6.25
N LEU A 65 13.01 -8.71 6.49
CA LEU A 65 12.51 -9.93 7.13
C LEU A 65 11.85 -9.64 8.49
N GLY A 66 12.36 -8.64 9.22
CA GLY A 66 11.76 -8.19 10.48
C GLY A 66 10.34 -7.65 10.31
N ASP A 67 10.06 -6.98 9.19
CA ASP A 67 8.71 -6.49 8.86
C ASP A 67 7.76 -7.64 8.57
N THR A 68 8.23 -8.67 7.87
CA THR A 68 7.44 -9.88 7.63
C THR A 68 7.12 -10.60 8.94
N ILE A 69 8.09 -10.78 9.83
CA ILE A 69 7.86 -11.40 11.14
C ILE A 69 6.85 -10.58 11.96
N LEU A 70 7.00 -9.25 11.97
CA LEU A 70 6.07 -8.37 12.66
C LEU A 70 4.66 -8.43 12.06
N ALA A 71 4.52 -8.44 10.74
CA ALA A 71 3.24 -8.55 10.06
C ALA A 71 2.50 -9.84 10.44
N LEU A 72 3.21 -10.97 10.50
CA LEU A 72 2.62 -12.24 10.92
C LEU A 72 2.14 -12.21 12.38
N ARG A 73 2.88 -11.51 13.26
CA ARG A 73 2.46 -11.31 14.67
C ARG A 73 1.23 -10.42 14.75
N ILE A 74 1.25 -9.27 14.08
CA ILE A 74 0.11 -8.34 13.99
C ILE A 74 -1.14 -9.07 13.49
N ALA A 75 -1.03 -9.85 12.41
CA ALA A 75 -2.15 -10.59 11.87
C ALA A 75 -2.71 -11.64 12.84
N ASN A 76 -1.86 -12.24 13.67
CA ASN A 76 -2.29 -13.18 14.70
C ASN A 76 -2.86 -12.50 15.96
N GLU A 77 -2.41 -11.29 16.30
CA GLU A 77 -2.91 -10.54 17.46
C GLU A 77 -4.24 -9.84 17.13
N ASP A 78 -4.36 -9.26 15.93
CA ASP A 78 -5.53 -8.54 15.43
C ASP A 78 -6.26 -9.32 14.31
N LYS A 79 -6.52 -10.62 14.54
CA LYS A 79 -7.12 -11.53 13.52
C LYS A 79 -8.40 -10.98 12.87
N ASN A 80 -9.21 -10.25 13.63
CA ASN A 80 -10.46 -9.66 13.14
C ASN A 80 -10.25 -8.54 12.12
N LEU A 81 -9.05 -7.97 12.01
CA LEU A 81 -8.71 -6.93 11.04
C LEU A 81 -8.00 -7.52 9.81
N PHE A 82 -7.17 -8.55 10.00
CA PHE A 82 -6.27 -9.07 8.96
C PHE A 82 -6.66 -10.44 8.40
N ILE A 83 -7.77 -11.04 8.85
CA ILE A 83 -8.37 -12.22 8.22
C ILE A 83 -9.70 -11.79 7.59
N ASP A 84 -9.89 -12.10 6.30
CA ASP A 84 -11.14 -11.82 5.61
C ASP A 84 -12.26 -12.81 5.97
N GLU A 85 -13.47 -12.55 5.49
CA GLU A 85 -14.66 -13.39 5.77
C GLU A 85 -14.51 -14.84 5.28
N LYS A 86 -13.59 -15.10 4.34
CA LYS A 86 -13.29 -16.42 3.80
C LYS A 86 -12.17 -17.13 4.56
N GLY A 87 -11.61 -16.49 5.59
CA GLY A 87 -10.47 -17.01 6.35
C GLY A 87 -9.11 -16.72 5.70
N SER A 88 -9.06 -15.88 4.67
CA SER A 88 -7.81 -15.55 3.96
C SER A 88 -7.04 -14.46 4.70
N LEU A 89 -5.72 -14.63 4.77
CA LEU A 89 -4.83 -13.62 5.34
C LEU A 89 -4.71 -12.41 4.40
N LYS A 90 -5.04 -11.22 4.90
CA LYS A 90 -4.75 -9.93 4.29
C LYS A 90 -3.28 -9.56 4.51
N LEU A 91 -2.39 -10.28 3.82
CA LEU A 91 -0.94 -10.20 4.06
C LEU A 91 -0.37 -8.81 3.76
N PHE A 92 -0.81 -8.16 2.69
CA PHE A 92 -0.32 -6.83 2.32
C PHE A 92 -0.74 -5.76 3.34
N ASP A 93 -1.98 -5.78 3.82
CA ASP A 93 -2.42 -4.91 4.92
C ASP A 93 -1.58 -5.13 6.19
N ALA A 94 -1.29 -6.39 6.54
CA ALA A 94 -0.45 -6.70 7.69
C ALA A 94 1.01 -6.20 7.52
N LEU A 95 1.56 -6.26 6.30
CA LEU A 95 2.88 -5.70 5.98
C LEU A 95 2.88 -4.17 6.02
N ILE A 96 1.81 -3.52 5.56
CA ILE A 96 1.62 -2.08 5.66
C ILE A 96 1.54 -1.67 7.14
N ALA A 97 0.76 -2.39 7.95
CA ALA A 97 0.66 -2.18 9.39
C ALA A 97 2.01 -2.35 10.11
N ALA A 98 2.83 -3.33 9.71
CA ALA A 98 4.18 -3.53 10.23
C ALA A 98 5.11 -2.35 9.87
N ALA A 99 5.14 -1.95 8.60
CA ALA A 99 5.92 -0.79 8.15
C ALA A 99 5.48 0.50 8.87
N TRP A 100 4.17 0.70 9.02
CA TRP A 100 3.59 1.83 9.73
C TRP A 100 3.97 1.84 11.22
N THR A 101 3.91 0.69 11.88
CA THR A 101 4.31 0.54 13.29
C THR A 101 5.78 0.91 13.51
N ARG A 102 6.67 0.53 12.59
CA ARG A 102 8.11 0.81 12.71
C ARG A 102 8.47 2.24 12.37
N THR A 103 7.89 2.78 11.30
CA THR A 103 8.20 4.15 10.84
C THR A 103 7.51 5.21 11.68
N ARG A 104 6.34 4.90 12.27
CA ARG A 104 5.48 5.84 12.99
C ARG A 104 5.05 7.05 12.16
N PHE A 105 5.17 6.98 10.83
CA PHE A 105 4.68 8.04 9.94
C PHE A 105 3.15 8.04 9.91
N PRO A 106 2.50 9.19 9.64
CA PRO A 106 1.07 9.22 9.41
C PRO A 106 0.70 8.35 8.21
N LEU A 107 -0.21 7.39 8.39
CA LEU A 107 -0.71 6.57 7.29
C LEU A 107 -1.88 7.29 6.62
N TYR A 108 -1.80 7.46 5.31
CA TYR A 108 -2.90 7.95 4.48
C TYR A 108 -3.62 6.75 3.88
N THR A 109 -4.86 6.50 4.28
CA THR A 109 -5.63 5.33 3.81
C THR A 109 -7.13 5.56 3.85
N VAL A 110 -7.86 4.81 3.02
CA VAL A 110 -9.32 4.66 3.08
C VAL A 110 -9.74 3.29 3.64
N ASP A 111 -8.79 2.42 3.97
CA ASP A 111 -9.05 1.10 4.53
C ASP A 111 -9.45 1.19 6.01
N GLU A 112 -10.64 0.69 6.34
CA GLU A 112 -11.20 0.73 7.69
C GLU A 112 -10.44 -0.19 8.67
N GLY A 113 -9.90 -1.31 8.20
CA GLY A 113 -9.14 -2.24 9.01
C GLY A 113 -7.84 -1.61 9.51
N LEU A 114 -7.10 -0.96 8.62
CA LEU A 114 -5.89 -0.21 8.97
C LEU A 114 -6.21 0.99 9.86
N ARG A 115 -7.31 1.72 9.63
CA ARG A 115 -7.74 2.79 10.55
C ARG A 115 -7.96 2.28 11.97
N LYS A 116 -8.74 1.21 12.12
CA LYS A 116 -9.00 0.56 13.43
C LYS A 116 -7.72 0.05 14.07
N PHE A 117 -6.80 -0.50 13.28
CA PHE A 117 -5.49 -0.91 13.76
C PHE A 117 -4.72 0.30 14.34
N GLY A 118 -4.67 1.42 13.62
CA GLY A 118 -3.99 2.63 14.08
C GLY A 118 -4.57 3.16 15.39
N GLU A 119 -5.89 3.20 15.52
CA GLU A 119 -6.58 3.60 16.75
C GLU A 119 -6.20 2.72 17.95
N ARG A 120 -6.16 1.39 17.77
CA ARG A 120 -5.76 0.44 18.83
C ARG A 120 -4.32 0.61 19.28
N HIS A 121 -3.43 0.96 18.37
CA HIS A 121 -1.97 0.99 18.59
C HIS A 121 -1.38 2.41 18.72
N GLY A 122 -2.23 3.43 18.79
CA GLY A 122 -1.81 4.83 18.92
C GLY A 122 -0.99 5.34 17.75
N LEU A 123 -1.37 4.97 16.52
CA LEU A 123 -0.72 5.40 15.28
C LEU A 123 -1.57 6.45 14.57
N GLU A 124 -0.92 7.50 14.05
CA GLU A 124 -1.62 8.58 13.34
C GLU A 124 -2.10 8.12 11.96
N CYS A 125 -3.41 8.24 11.73
CA CYS A 125 -4.04 7.91 10.45
C CYS A 125 -4.74 9.15 9.89
N ARG A 126 -4.65 9.34 8.58
CA ARG A 126 -5.32 10.41 7.84
C ARG A 126 -6.10 9.81 6.67
N GLU A 127 -7.27 10.35 6.41
CA GLU A 127 -8.07 9.94 5.25
C GLU A 127 -7.51 10.61 3.99
N ILE A 128 -7.53 9.89 2.87
CA ILE A 128 -7.22 10.47 1.57
C ILE A 128 -8.50 11.16 1.09
N GLU A 129 -8.48 12.49 0.94
CA GLU A 129 -9.58 13.21 0.31
C GLU A 129 -9.75 12.70 -1.13
N LYS A 130 -10.91 12.14 -1.44
CA LYS A 130 -11.28 11.84 -2.83
C LYS A 130 -11.56 13.17 -3.52
N GLU A 131 -10.64 13.64 -4.36
CA GLU A 131 -11.03 14.61 -5.39
C GLU A 131 -12.04 13.92 -6.31
N VAL A 132 -13.29 14.36 -6.22
CA VAL A 132 -14.32 14.04 -7.21
C VAL A 132 -13.90 14.71 -8.50
N SER A 133 -13.26 13.99 -9.40
CA SER A 133 -13.06 14.42 -10.78
C SER A 133 -14.42 14.38 -11.50
N ALA A 134 -15.32 15.29 -11.15
CA ALA A 134 -16.26 15.81 -12.13
C ALA A 134 -15.40 16.59 -13.14
N HIS A 135 -15.50 16.23 -14.40
CA HIS A 135 -14.97 16.86 -15.63
C HIS A 135 -14.17 15.87 -16.48
N PHE A 136 -14.89 14.95 -17.14
CA PHE A 136 -14.75 14.82 -18.59
C PHE A 136 -16.17 14.73 -19.16
N SER A 137 -16.56 15.85 -19.75
CA SER A 137 -17.67 16.06 -20.68
C SER A 137 -17.69 15.07 -21.84
#